data_AF-A0A088EVJ9-F1
#
_entry.id   AF-A0A088EVJ9-F1
#
_cell.length_a   1.000
_cell.length_b   1.000
_cell.length_c   1.000
_cell.angle_alpha   90.00
_cell.angle_beta   90.00
_cell.angle_gamma   90.00
#
_symmetry.space_group_name_H-M   'P 1'
#
loop_
_entity.id
_entity.type
_entity.pdbx_description
1 polymer ?
#
loop_
_entity_poly.entity_id
_entity_poly.type
_entity_poly.pdbx_seq_one_letter_code
_entity_poly.pdbx_strand_id
1 'polypeptide(L)'
;MAKSKGEIGCISRSMINRDNEQLVEVGRYMVTFNPKFIPEQNETRNEYSYQLLQNTLHHFSLAQYKHNFLQTLVFDALIGNSDRHQENWAFISDSYILEENIDIGNMVERAQKEKDFSYTPELVSKEFELRKLTIKNIAPIYDSGSSLGRELTEDKIEKMLRDKQMMDAYIRRGTSELHWEDKRKVPHFDLLRHFKKLELKSDFEQATAFLKNWDSQKVEQIILNIDNVLPEEHSFYKLSAIRKELILKLLTLRHKNIISIINE
;
A
#
# COMPACT_ATOMS: atom_id res chain seq x y z
N MET A 1 -2.36 -15.06 16.33
CA MET A 1 -1.61 -16.26 15.89
C MET A 1 -2.59 -17.38 15.60
N ALA A 2 -2.32 -18.22 14.61
CA ALA A 2 -3.10 -19.41 14.30
C ALA A 2 -2.17 -20.56 13.98
N LYS A 3 -2.61 -21.77 14.32
CA LYS A 3 -1.88 -23.01 14.02
C LYS A 3 -2.70 -23.85 13.04
N SER A 4 -2.09 -24.23 11.93
CA SER A 4 -2.71 -25.11 10.93
C SER A 4 -1.68 -26.09 10.41
N LYS A 5 -1.99 -27.39 10.41
CA LYS A 5 -1.12 -28.47 9.92
C LYS A 5 0.33 -28.45 10.48
N GLY A 6 0.50 -27.99 11.72
CA GLY A 6 1.81 -27.89 12.38
C GLY A 6 2.56 -26.57 12.13
N GLU A 7 2.05 -25.71 11.25
CA GLU A 7 2.62 -24.39 10.98
C GLU A 7 1.91 -23.31 11.80
N ILE A 8 2.66 -22.27 12.16
CA ILE A 8 2.16 -21.09 12.87
C ILE A 8 2.13 -19.91 11.91
N GLY A 9 1.03 -19.15 11.94
CA GLY A 9 0.89 -17.93 11.17
C GLY A 9 -0.01 -16.89 11.83
N CYS A 10 -0.37 -15.89 11.04
CA CYS A 10 -1.33 -14.84 11.39
C CYS A 10 -2.64 -15.08 10.63
N ILE A 11 -3.78 -14.87 11.31
CA ILE A 11 -5.09 -14.81 10.66
C ILE A 11 -5.51 -13.36 10.61
N SER A 12 -5.84 -12.89 9.42
CA SER A 12 -6.50 -11.61 9.19
C SER A 12 -7.99 -11.85 8.99
N ARG A 13 -8.82 -11.00 9.61
CA ARG A 13 -10.27 -11.04 9.39
C ARG A 13 -10.58 -10.74 7.93
N SER A 14 -11.56 -11.45 7.35
CA SER A 14 -12.09 -11.12 6.02
C SER A 14 -12.58 -9.67 6.00
N MET A 15 -12.17 -8.90 5.00
CA MET A 15 -12.58 -7.50 4.82
C MET A 15 -13.80 -7.33 3.90
N ILE A 16 -14.28 -8.44 3.33
CA ILE A 16 -15.46 -8.50 2.46
C ILE A 16 -16.49 -9.48 3.03
N ASN A 17 -17.76 -9.22 2.74
CA ASN A 17 -18.80 -10.24 2.78
C ASN A 17 -18.70 -11.13 1.53
N ARG A 18 -18.28 -12.38 1.72
CA ARG A 18 -18.00 -13.29 0.60
C ARG A 18 -19.23 -13.67 -0.23
N ASP A 19 -20.43 -13.43 0.29
CA ASP A 19 -21.67 -13.76 -0.42
C ASP A 19 -21.99 -12.75 -1.53
N ASN A 20 -21.58 -11.49 -1.38
CA ASN A 20 -22.01 -10.41 -2.27
C ASN A 20 -20.95 -9.31 -2.52
N GLU A 21 -19.74 -9.45 -1.99
CA GLU A 21 -18.64 -8.52 -2.21
C GLU A 21 -17.41 -9.23 -2.74
N GLN A 22 -16.60 -8.47 -3.49
CA GLN A 22 -15.31 -8.89 -4.01
C GLN A 22 -14.26 -7.80 -3.77
N LEU A 23 -13.00 -8.21 -3.72
CA LEU A 23 -11.86 -7.32 -3.83
C LEU A 23 -11.50 -7.18 -5.30
N VAL A 24 -11.28 -5.94 -5.73
CA VAL A 24 -10.80 -5.63 -7.07
C VAL A 24 -9.52 -4.82 -6.92
N GLU A 25 -8.41 -5.49 -7.19
CA GLU A 25 -7.07 -4.94 -7.03
C GLU A 25 -6.86 -3.74 -7.95
N VAL A 26 -6.21 -2.69 -7.43
CA VAL A 26 -5.92 -1.47 -8.20
C VAL A 26 -5.02 -1.78 -9.40
N GLY A 27 -4.14 -2.79 -9.28
CA GLY A 27 -3.35 -3.31 -10.39
C GLY A 27 -4.17 -3.66 -11.63
N ARG A 28 -5.40 -4.18 -11.48
CA ARG A 28 -6.30 -4.48 -12.61
C ARG A 28 -6.67 -3.22 -13.39
N TYR A 29 -6.95 -2.13 -12.69
CA TYR A 29 -7.22 -0.83 -13.31
C TYR A 29 -5.97 -0.26 -13.98
N MET A 30 -4.80 -0.37 -13.33
CA MET A 30 -3.54 0.16 -13.85
C MET A 30 -3.11 -0.52 -15.15
N VAL A 31 -3.18 -1.85 -15.20
CA VAL A 31 -2.87 -2.64 -16.41
C VAL A 31 -3.88 -2.36 -17.52
N THR A 32 -5.17 -2.21 -17.18
CA THR A 32 -6.20 -1.87 -18.18
C THR A 32 -5.98 -0.46 -18.75
N PHE A 33 -5.60 0.50 -17.92
CA PHE A 33 -5.29 1.86 -18.36
C PHE A 33 -3.99 1.95 -19.16
N ASN A 34 -2.94 1.26 -18.73
CA ASN A 34 -1.64 1.19 -19.40
C ASN A 34 -1.23 -0.28 -19.65
N PRO A 35 -1.60 -0.85 -20.81
CA PRO A 35 -1.28 -2.24 -21.15
C PRO A 35 0.22 -2.55 -21.29
N LYS A 36 1.08 -1.51 -21.34
CA LYS A 36 2.55 -1.69 -21.32
C LYS A 36 3.08 -1.98 -19.93
N PHE A 37 2.33 -1.66 -18.88
CA PHE A 37 2.66 -2.08 -17.53
C PHE A 37 2.23 -3.54 -17.34
N ILE A 38 3.21 -4.44 -17.31
CA ILE A 38 3.04 -5.88 -17.14
C ILE A 38 3.73 -6.27 -15.82
N PRO A 39 3.01 -6.31 -14.69
CA PRO A 39 3.63 -6.41 -13.37
C PRO A 39 4.55 -7.62 -13.17
N GLU A 40 4.30 -8.72 -13.88
CA GLU A 40 5.06 -9.96 -13.82
C GLU A 40 6.40 -9.86 -14.57
N GLN A 41 6.58 -8.85 -15.43
CA GLN A 41 7.80 -8.64 -16.23
C GLN A 41 8.68 -7.56 -15.62
N ASN A 42 9.92 -7.93 -15.27
CA ASN A 42 10.89 -7.03 -14.63
C ASN A 42 11.16 -5.76 -15.44
N GLU A 43 11.11 -5.83 -16.76
CA GLU A 43 11.35 -4.74 -17.70
C GLU A 43 10.35 -3.59 -17.56
N THR A 44 9.15 -3.89 -17.05
CA THR A 44 8.05 -2.92 -16.94
C THR A 44 7.64 -2.64 -15.50
N ARG A 45 8.27 -3.27 -14.50
CA ARG A 45 7.98 -3.03 -13.07
C ARG A 45 8.15 -1.57 -12.67
N ASN A 46 9.05 -0.85 -13.33
CA ASN A 46 9.30 0.56 -13.06
C ASN A 46 8.20 1.50 -13.61
N GLU A 47 7.24 0.98 -14.38
CA GLU A 47 6.02 1.70 -14.76
C GLU A 47 5.05 1.84 -13.57
N TYR A 48 5.19 0.99 -12.53
CA TYR A 48 4.43 1.10 -11.28
C TYR A 48 4.83 2.37 -10.52
N SER A 49 4.19 3.47 -10.88
CA SER A 49 4.53 4.83 -10.47
C SER A 49 3.33 5.57 -9.90
N TYR A 50 3.59 6.62 -9.13
CA TYR A 50 2.54 7.48 -8.60
C TYR A 50 1.72 8.13 -9.72
N GLN A 51 2.37 8.53 -10.81
CA GLN A 51 1.70 9.11 -11.97
C GLN A 51 0.79 8.09 -12.67
N LEU A 52 1.23 6.84 -12.79
CA LEU A 52 0.36 5.78 -13.33
C LEU A 52 -0.87 5.59 -12.45
N LEU A 53 -0.70 5.54 -11.12
CA LEU A 53 -1.80 5.46 -10.17
C LEU A 53 -2.77 6.65 -10.33
N GLN A 54 -2.25 7.88 -10.28
CA GLN A 54 -3.06 9.10 -10.40
C GLN A 54 -3.85 9.15 -11.71
N ASN A 55 -3.20 8.86 -12.83
CA ASN A 55 -3.83 8.85 -14.15
C ASN A 55 -4.88 7.75 -14.26
N THR A 56 -4.62 6.58 -13.67
CA THR A 56 -5.60 5.47 -13.58
C THR A 56 -6.83 5.91 -12.80
N LEU A 57 -6.67 6.51 -11.62
CA LEU A 57 -7.80 6.99 -10.82
C LEU A 57 -8.60 8.05 -11.56
N HIS A 58 -7.96 8.96 -12.29
CA HIS A 58 -8.67 9.95 -13.09
C HIS A 58 -9.45 9.30 -14.25
N HIS A 59 -8.80 8.41 -15.02
CA HIS A 59 -9.41 7.73 -16.18
C HIS A 59 -10.67 6.94 -15.81
N PHE A 60 -10.67 6.27 -14.65
CA PHE A 60 -11.81 5.51 -14.16
C PHE A 60 -12.79 6.33 -13.30
N SER A 61 -12.60 7.65 -13.17
CA SER A 61 -13.44 8.52 -12.33
C SER A 61 -13.47 8.09 -10.85
N LEU A 62 -12.29 7.70 -10.33
CA LEU A 62 -12.03 7.24 -8.96
C LEU A 62 -11.17 8.23 -8.15
N ALA A 63 -11.00 9.46 -8.64
CA ALA A 63 -10.16 10.47 -8.01
C ALA A 63 -10.58 10.82 -6.57
N GLN A 64 -11.86 10.60 -6.20
CA GLN A 64 -12.36 10.76 -4.84
C GLN A 64 -11.64 9.88 -3.81
N TYR A 65 -11.09 8.73 -4.23
CA TYR A 65 -10.35 7.81 -3.35
C TYR A 65 -8.85 8.12 -3.25
N LYS A 66 -8.36 9.12 -3.97
CA LYS A 66 -6.93 9.51 -3.99
C LYS A 66 -6.38 9.75 -2.59
N HIS A 67 -7.15 10.38 -1.69
CA HIS A 67 -6.72 10.65 -0.33
C HIS A 67 -6.42 9.37 0.47
N ASN A 68 -7.15 8.26 0.25
CA ASN A 68 -6.91 6.99 0.93
C ASN A 68 -5.58 6.35 0.51
N PHE A 69 -5.24 6.50 -0.77
CA PHE A 69 -3.97 6.05 -1.31
C PHE A 69 -2.79 6.86 -0.78
N LEU A 70 -2.93 8.19 -0.74
CA LEU A 70 -1.95 9.06 -0.10
C LEU A 70 -1.78 8.71 1.39
N GLN A 71 -2.88 8.49 2.11
CA GLN A 71 -2.85 8.07 3.52
C GLN A 71 -2.08 6.76 3.70
N THR A 72 -2.29 5.79 2.80
CA THR A 72 -1.57 4.51 2.82
C THR A 72 -0.07 4.71 2.62
N LEU A 73 0.34 5.58 1.70
CA LEU A 73 1.76 5.88 1.46
C LEU A 73 2.42 6.62 2.64
N VAL A 74 1.67 7.52 3.31
CA VAL A 74 2.10 8.14 4.58
C VAL A 74 2.27 7.08 5.66
N PHE A 75 1.34 6.13 5.76
CA PHE A 75 1.41 5.03 6.70
C PHE A 75 2.60 4.09 6.40
N ASP A 76 2.86 3.78 5.12
CA ASP A 76 4.01 2.99 4.71
C ASP A 76 5.34 3.69 5.04
N ALA A 77 5.42 5.02 4.94
CA ALA A 77 6.57 5.78 5.40
C ALA A 77 6.80 5.64 6.92
N LEU A 78 5.72 5.57 7.70
CA LEU A 78 5.74 5.41 9.15
C LEU A 78 6.23 4.00 9.55
N ILE A 79 5.72 2.95 8.91
CA ILE A 79 6.10 1.56 9.22
C ILE A 79 7.32 1.06 8.43
N GLY A 80 7.78 1.84 7.45
CA GLY A 80 8.89 1.49 6.56
C GLY A 80 8.57 0.34 5.61
N ASN A 81 7.38 0.32 5.01
CA ASN A 81 6.98 -0.72 4.08
C ASN A 81 7.55 -0.48 2.68
N SER A 82 8.45 -1.35 2.24
CA SER A 82 9.11 -1.22 0.92
C SER A 82 8.50 -2.08 -0.18
N ASP A 83 7.35 -2.72 0.05
CA ASP A 83 6.81 -3.77 -0.83
C ASP A 83 5.29 -3.61 -1.08
N ARG A 84 4.85 -2.35 -1.09
CA ARG A 84 3.47 -1.96 -1.37
C ARG A 84 3.18 -2.03 -2.88
N HIS A 85 3.13 -3.23 -3.45
CA HIS A 85 2.87 -3.46 -4.88
C HIS A 85 1.40 -3.28 -5.27
N GLN A 86 1.10 -3.27 -6.58
CA GLN A 86 -0.20 -2.90 -7.16
C GLN A 86 -1.40 -3.78 -6.73
N GLU A 87 -1.15 -4.96 -6.17
CA GLU A 87 -2.17 -5.89 -5.68
C GLU A 87 -2.44 -5.72 -4.19
N ASN A 88 -1.59 -4.96 -3.46
CA ASN A 88 -1.74 -4.69 -2.03
C ASN A 88 -2.66 -3.50 -1.75
N TRP A 89 -3.53 -3.21 -2.73
CA TRP A 89 -4.47 -2.10 -2.84
C TRP A 89 -5.68 -2.64 -3.58
N ALA A 90 -6.86 -2.46 -3.04
CA ALA A 90 -8.08 -2.91 -3.70
C ALA A 90 -9.25 -1.99 -3.40
N PHE A 91 -10.23 -2.02 -4.29
CA PHE A 91 -11.57 -1.56 -4.00
C PHE A 91 -12.42 -2.74 -3.54
N ILE A 92 -13.35 -2.48 -2.63
CA ILE A 92 -14.44 -3.39 -2.32
C ILE A 92 -15.61 -3.00 -3.22
N SER A 93 -16.07 -3.92 -4.05
CA SER A 93 -17.24 -3.74 -4.91
C SER A 93 -18.25 -4.86 -4.68
N ASP A 94 -19.48 -4.66 -5.16
CA ASP A 94 -20.40 -5.77 -5.29
C ASP A 94 -19.81 -6.89 -6.16
N SER A 95 -20.13 -8.13 -5.81
CA SER A 95 -19.84 -9.30 -6.64
C SER A 95 -20.62 -9.16 -7.94
N TYR A 96 -19.90 -8.89 -9.02
CA TYR A 96 -20.50 -8.80 -10.35
C TYR A 96 -20.59 -10.21 -10.93
N ILE A 97 -21.81 -10.76 -10.98
CA ILE A 97 -22.09 -11.93 -11.81
C ILE A 97 -22.36 -11.37 -13.20
N LEU A 98 -21.52 -11.74 -14.18
CA LEU A 98 -21.75 -11.44 -15.59
C LEU A 98 -23.05 -12.14 -16.03
N GLU A 99 -24.15 -11.41 -16.03
CA GLU A 99 -25.35 -11.80 -16.78
C GLU A 99 -25.26 -11.19 -18.20
N GLU A 100 -25.05 -12.09 -19.15
CA GLU A 100 -25.19 -11.96 -20.62
C GLU A 100 -24.14 -11.17 -21.44
N ASN A 101 -24.01 -11.62 -22.69
CA ASN A 101 -23.12 -11.10 -23.73
C ASN A 101 -23.46 -9.65 -24.07
N ILE A 102 -22.64 -8.72 -23.60
CA ILE A 102 -22.81 -7.30 -23.89
C ILE A 102 -22.14 -6.97 -25.23
N ASP A 103 -22.89 -6.39 -26.15
CA ASP A 103 -22.35 -5.88 -27.41
C ASP A 103 -21.47 -4.65 -27.14
N ILE A 104 -20.15 -4.86 -27.20
CA ILE A 104 -19.13 -3.83 -26.99
C ILE A 104 -18.64 -3.20 -28.30
N GLY A 105 -19.18 -3.56 -29.47
CA GLY A 105 -18.65 -3.14 -30.78
C GLY A 105 -18.54 -1.62 -30.94
N ASN A 106 -19.63 -0.90 -30.62
CA ASN A 106 -19.65 0.56 -30.68
C ASN A 106 -18.70 1.23 -29.67
N MET A 107 -18.43 0.57 -28.55
CA MET A 107 -17.51 1.07 -27.52
C MET A 107 -16.06 0.91 -27.95
N VAL A 108 -15.73 -0.20 -28.60
CA VAL A 108 -14.41 -0.45 -29.20
C VAL A 108 -14.10 0.61 -30.24
N GLU A 109 -15.05 0.89 -31.15
CA GLU A 109 -14.86 1.91 -32.20
C GLU A 109 -14.63 3.31 -31.63
N ARG A 110 -15.31 3.66 -30.53
CA ARG A 110 -15.14 4.96 -29.87
C ARG A 110 -13.79 5.06 -29.17
N ALA A 111 -13.41 4.03 -28.40
CA ALA A 111 -12.14 3.98 -27.71
C ALA A 111 -10.94 4.06 -28.67
N GLN A 112 -11.04 3.42 -29.85
CA GLN A 112 -10.02 3.48 -30.90
C GLN A 112 -9.89 4.86 -31.56
N LYS A 113 -10.95 5.69 -31.58
CA LYS A 113 -10.92 7.03 -32.16
C LYS A 113 -10.39 8.10 -31.20
N GLU A 114 -10.53 7.90 -29.90
CA GLU A 114 -10.26 8.92 -28.88
C GLU A 114 -8.83 8.85 -28.29
N LYS A 115 -8.01 7.83 -28.59
CA LYS A 115 -6.69 7.63 -27.95
C LYS A 115 -5.58 7.16 -28.91
N ASP A 116 -4.35 7.60 -28.64
CA ASP A 116 -3.12 7.36 -29.42
C ASP A 116 -2.47 5.95 -29.18
N PHE A 117 -3.27 4.96 -28.80
CA PHE A 117 -2.83 3.58 -28.52
C PHE A 117 -3.88 2.54 -28.97
N SER A 118 -3.42 1.44 -29.57
CA SER A 118 -4.26 0.36 -30.08
C SER A 118 -4.97 -0.42 -28.96
N TYR A 119 -6.19 -0.02 -28.59
CA TYR A 119 -7.04 -0.83 -27.71
C TYR A 119 -7.51 -2.09 -28.44
N THR A 120 -7.22 -3.26 -27.85
CA THR A 120 -7.78 -4.55 -28.32
C THR A 120 -9.20 -4.72 -27.78
N PRO A 121 -10.07 -5.52 -28.43
CA PRO A 121 -11.41 -5.82 -27.93
C PRO A 121 -11.41 -6.33 -26.48
N GLU A 122 -10.41 -7.13 -26.09
CA GLU A 122 -10.26 -7.67 -24.74
C GLU A 122 -10.02 -6.56 -23.70
N LEU A 123 -9.21 -5.54 -24.03
CA LEU A 123 -8.97 -4.40 -23.15
C LEU A 123 -10.21 -3.53 -22.98
N VAL A 124 -10.96 -3.31 -24.06
CA VAL A 124 -12.23 -2.57 -24.00
C VAL A 124 -13.25 -3.31 -23.13
N SER A 125 -13.32 -4.64 -23.27
CA SER A 125 -14.16 -5.48 -22.42
C SER A 125 -13.77 -5.37 -20.94
N LYS A 126 -12.48 -5.49 -20.60
CA LYS A 126 -11.98 -5.33 -19.23
C LYS A 126 -12.26 -3.94 -18.66
N GLU A 127 -12.03 -2.88 -19.43
CA GLU A 127 -12.34 -1.51 -18.99
C GLU A 127 -13.82 -1.35 -18.70
N PHE A 128 -14.68 -1.89 -19.57
CA PHE A 128 -16.11 -1.84 -19.39
C PHE A 128 -16.58 -2.61 -18.14
N GLU A 129 -16.05 -3.81 -17.90
CA GLU A 129 -16.31 -4.56 -16.67
C GLU A 129 -15.93 -3.75 -15.43
N LEU A 130 -14.73 -3.16 -15.41
CA LEU A 130 -14.26 -2.34 -14.29
C LEU A 130 -15.13 -1.10 -14.07
N ARG A 131 -15.60 -0.45 -15.14
CA ARG A 131 -16.50 0.72 -15.05
C ARG A 131 -17.90 0.37 -14.56
N LYS A 132 -18.35 -0.87 -14.75
CA LYS A 132 -19.66 -1.35 -14.27
C LYS A 132 -19.67 -1.71 -12.80
N LEU A 133 -18.51 -1.88 -12.17
CA LEU A 133 -18.43 -2.21 -10.76
C LEU A 133 -19.02 -1.09 -9.90
N THR A 134 -19.93 -1.45 -9.01
CA THR A 134 -20.37 -0.55 -7.94
C THR A 134 -19.35 -0.62 -6.81
N ILE A 135 -18.45 0.36 -6.76
CA ILE A 135 -17.46 0.48 -5.70
C ILE A 135 -18.15 0.97 -4.43
N LYS A 136 -18.10 0.17 -3.37
CA LYS A 136 -18.61 0.52 -2.05
C LYS A 136 -17.61 1.33 -1.25
N ASN A 137 -16.35 0.89 -1.26
CA ASN A 137 -15.28 1.53 -0.51
C ASN A 137 -13.90 1.12 -1.05
N ILE A 138 -12.86 1.79 -0.57
CA ILE A 138 -11.50 1.25 -0.63
C ILE A 138 -11.34 0.14 0.42
N ALA A 139 -10.57 -0.89 0.08
CA ALA A 139 -10.20 -1.93 1.04
C ALA A 139 -9.35 -1.33 2.18
N PRO A 140 -9.50 -1.82 3.42
CA PRO A 140 -8.56 -1.52 4.50
C PRO A 140 -7.13 -1.87 4.09
N ILE A 141 -6.13 -1.22 4.70
CA ILE A 141 -4.72 -1.58 4.45
C ILE A 141 -4.48 -3.04 4.86
N TYR A 142 -3.99 -3.86 3.93
CA TYR A 142 -3.59 -5.25 4.15
C TYR A 142 -2.17 -5.50 3.65
N ASP A 143 -1.65 -6.70 3.91
CA ASP A 143 -0.33 -7.14 3.48
C ASP A 143 0.82 -6.13 3.76
N SER A 144 0.95 -5.77 5.04
CA SER A 144 2.05 -4.94 5.53
C SER A 144 3.20 -5.79 6.12
N GLY A 145 3.32 -7.06 5.69
CA GLY A 145 4.29 -8.00 6.23
C GLY A 145 5.75 -7.58 6.00
N SER A 146 6.02 -6.83 4.92
CA SER A 146 7.34 -6.31 4.54
C SER A 146 7.73 -5.00 5.23
N SER A 147 7.43 -4.89 6.53
CA SER A 147 7.63 -3.64 7.30
C SER A 147 8.41 -3.87 8.61
N LEU A 148 8.68 -2.77 9.33
CA LEU A 148 9.17 -2.77 10.72
C LEU A 148 10.49 -3.54 10.96
N GLY A 149 11.36 -3.61 9.95
CA GLY A 149 12.67 -4.26 10.07
C GLY A 149 12.60 -5.78 10.21
N ARG A 150 11.58 -6.40 9.61
CA ARG A 150 11.38 -7.87 9.64
C ARG A 150 12.58 -8.67 9.12
N GLU A 151 13.39 -8.08 8.26
CA GLU A 151 14.56 -8.68 7.62
C GLU A 151 15.83 -8.65 8.50
N LEU A 152 15.82 -7.88 9.58
CA LEU A 152 17.01 -7.68 10.41
C LEU A 152 17.25 -8.89 11.33
N THR A 153 18.50 -9.34 11.45
CA THR A 153 18.88 -10.36 12.45
C THR A 153 19.05 -9.72 13.83
N GLU A 154 18.88 -10.48 14.91
CA GLU A 154 19.05 -9.97 16.29
C GLU A 154 20.43 -9.27 16.46
N ASP A 155 21.52 -9.85 15.94
CA ASP A 155 22.86 -9.23 15.95
C ASP A 155 22.90 -7.84 15.26
N LYS A 156 22.15 -7.70 14.16
CA LYS A 156 22.05 -6.44 13.43
C LYS A 156 21.26 -5.43 14.25
N ILE A 157 20.20 -5.88 14.92
CA ILE A 157 19.37 -5.06 15.80
C ILE A 157 20.20 -4.52 16.95
N GLU A 158 20.96 -5.35 17.66
CA GLU A 158 21.80 -4.89 18.77
C GLU A 158 22.78 -3.80 18.34
N LYS A 159 23.42 -3.98 17.18
CA LYS A 159 24.31 -2.97 16.59
C LYS A 159 23.57 -1.68 16.27
N MET A 160 22.40 -1.77 15.62
CA MET A 160 21.58 -0.61 15.27
C MET A 160 21.05 0.14 16.48
N LEU A 161 20.69 -0.55 17.57
CA LEU A 161 20.19 0.09 18.78
C LEU A 161 21.26 0.93 19.46
N ARG A 162 22.54 0.51 19.38
CA ARG A 162 23.72 1.18 19.95
C ARG A 162 24.31 2.25 19.03
N ASP A 163 24.15 2.12 17.72
CA ASP A 163 24.69 3.05 16.72
C ASP A 163 23.58 3.90 16.10
N LYS A 164 23.51 5.16 16.54
CA LYS A 164 22.54 6.14 16.03
C LYS A 164 22.72 6.39 14.52
N GLN A 165 23.95 6.47 14.02
CA GLN A 165 24.17 6.75 12.59
C GLN A 165 23.66 5.60 11.73
N MET A 166 23.86 4.37 12.20
CA MET A 166 23.35 3.17 11.55
C MET A 166 21.81 3.15 11.51
N MET A 167 21.17 3.48 12.63
CA MET A 167 19.70 3.63 12.72
C MET A 167 19.17 4.69 11.76
N ASP A 168 19.75 5.89 11.80
CA ASP A 168 19.33 7.01 10.95
C ASP A 168 19.53 6.68 9.47
N ALA A 169 20.65 6.03 9.13
CA ALA A 169 20.92 5.60 7.76
C ALA A 169 20.00 4.49 7.27
N TYR A 170 19.54 3.59 8.15
CA TYR A 170 18.51 2.59 7.82
C TYR A 170 17.17 3.27 7.53
N ILE A 171 16.75 4.17 8.41
CA ILE A 171 15.48 4.91 8.27
C ILE A 171 15.44 5.72 6.97
N ARG A 172 16.51 6.47 6.66
CA ARG A 172 16.60 7.28 5.43
C ARG A 172 16.63 6.45 4.13
N ARG A 173 17.18 5.24 4.16
CA ARG A 173 17.31 4.37 2.98
C ARG A 173 16.03 3.61 2.63
N GLY A 174 15.02 3.62 3.51
CA GLY A 174 13.72 3.01 3.20
C GLY A 174 13.05 3.70 2.01
N THR A 175 12.69 2.91 1.00
CA THR A 175 12.08 3.40 -0.25
C THR A 175 10.67 2.83 -0.41
N SER A 176 9.81 3.62 -1.05
CA SER A 176 8.50 3.15 -1.50
C SER A 176 8.66 2.18 -2.68
N GLU A 177 7.77 1.19 -2.75
CA GLU A 177 7.65 0.34 -3.94
C GLU A 177 7.18 1.14 -5.17
N LEU A 178 6.34 2.15 -4.92
CA LEU A 178 5.83 3.05 -5.95
C LEU A 178 6.95 3.96 -6.46
N HIS A 179 7.17 3.95 -7.77
CA HIS A 179 8.18 4.76 -8.47
C HIS A 179 7.67 6.20 -8.71
N TRP A 180 8.57 7.08 -9.14
CA TRP A 180 8.25 8.41 -9.65
C TRP A 180 8.32 8.50 -11.18
N GLU A 181 8.17 9.71 -11.72
CA GLU A 181 8.22 10.02 -13.17
C GLU A 181 9.49 9.53 -13.87
N ASP A 182 10.62 9.55 -13.15
CA ASP A 182 11.91 9.09 -13.65
C ASP A 182 12.07 7.55 -13.59
N LYS A 183 10.98 6.84 -13.28
CA LYS A 183 10.91 5.38 -13.13
C LYS A 183 11.87 4.84 -12.07
N ARG A 184 12.15 5.63 -11.02
CA ARG A 184 12.96 5.22 -9.87
C ARG A 184 12.14 5.14 -8.60
N LYS A 185 12.51 4.21 -7.73
CA LYS A 185 11.98 4.15 -6.36
C LYS A 185 12.42 5.40 -5.61
N VAL A 186 11.50 5.96 -4.85
CA VAL A 186 11.72 7.19 -4.07
C VAL A 186 11.86 6.84 -2.60
N PRO A 187 12.82 7.41 -1.87
CA PRO A 187 12.83 7.34 -0.41
C PRO A 187 11.50 7.82 0.17
N HIS A 188 10.98 7.14 1.20
CA HIS A 188 9.65 7.44 1.73
C HIS A 188 9.42 8.92 2.08
N PHE A 189 10.43 9.55 2.68
CA PHE A 189 10.34 10.94 3.09
C PHE A 189 10.39 11.90 1.90
N ASP A 190 11.15 11.58 0.86
CA ASP A 190 11.20 12.39 -0.37
C ASP A 190 9.88 12.25 -1.14
N LEU A 191 9.28 11.06 -1.14
CA LEU A 191 7.96 10.83 -1.71
C LEU A 191 6.89 11.67 -0.99
N LEU A 192 6.93 11.73 0.34
CA LEU A 192 6.04 12.59 1.12
C LEU A 192 6.20 14.08 0.78
N ARG A 193 7.45 14.53 0.56
CA ARG A 193 7.74 15.90 0.11
C ARG A 193 7.18 16.18 -1.28
N HIS A 194 7.29 15.21 -2.20
CA HIS A 194 6.68 15.31 -3.51
C HIS A 194 5.16 15.46 -3.41
N PHE A 195 4.49 14.65 -2.59
CA PHE A 195 3.04 14.76 -2.37
C PHE A 195 2.64 16.10 -1.79
N LYS A 196 3.35 16.59 -0.77
CA LYS A 196 3.08 17.89 -0.16
C LYS A 196 3.15 19.03 -1.17
N LYS A 197 4.05 18.93 -2.16
CA LYS A 197 4.24 19.94 -3.21
C LYS A 197 3.21 19.81 -4.35
N LEU A 198 2.88 18.59 -4.74
CA LEU A 198 2.07 18.30 -5.93
C LEU A 198 0.57 18.31 -5.64
N GLU A 199 0.16 17.78 -4.49
CA GLU A 199 -1.25 17.57 -4.15
C GLU A 199 -1.91 18.83 -3.60
N LEU A 200 -3.25 18.86 -3.69
CA LEU A 200 -4.03 19.89 -3.01
C LEU A 200 -3.75 19.83 -1.51
N LYS A 201 -3.59 21.01 -0.90
CA LYS A 201 -3.33 21.13 0.55
C LYS A 201 -4.34 20.34 1.39
N SER A 202 -5.62 20.41 1.03
CA SER A 202 -6.70 19.66 1.71
C SER A 202 -6.52 18.16 1.64
N ASP A 203 -6.12 17.62 0.48
CA ASP A 203 -5.93 16.18 0.28
C ASP A 203 -4.75 15.68 1.10
N PHE A 204 -3.64 16.44 1.13
CA PHE A 204 -2.47 16.11 1.93
C PHE A 204 -2.76 16.20 3.44
N GLU A 205 -3.47 17.23 3.89
CA GLU A 205 -3.89 17.37 5.29
C GLU A 205 -4.83 16.25 5.72
N GLN A 206 -5.74 15.82 4.85
CA GLN A 206 -6.63 14.69 5.11
C GLN A 206 -5.84 13.37 5.19
N ALA A 207 -4.92 13.13 4.24
CA ALA A 207 -4.09 11.94 4.20
C ALA A 207 -3.18 11.79 5.43
N THR A 208 -2.77 12.91 6.03
CA THR A 208 -1.89 12.94 7.21
C THR A 208 -2.65 13.11 8.53
N ALA A 209 -3.97 13.32 8.50
CA ALA A 209 -4.78 13.64 9.68
C ALA A 209 -4.69 12.59 10.79
N PHE A 210 -4.52 11.31 10.44
CA PHE A 210 -4.43 10.23 11.42
C PHE A 210 -3.22 10.38 12.37
N LEU A 211 -2.15 11.06 11.94
CA LEU A 211 -0.95 11.30 12.75
C LEU A 211 -1.22 12.29 13.90
N LYS A 212 -2.27 13.12 13.80
CA LYS A 212 -2.68 14.02 14.89
C LYS A 212 -3.12 13.24 16.14
N ASN A 213 -3.55 12.00 15.96
CA ASN A 213 -3.97 11.11 17.04
C ASN A 213 -2.81 10.22 17.55
N TRP A 214 -1.56 10.53 17.17
CA TRP A 214 -0.40 9.78 17.64
C TRP A 214 -0.28 9.85 19.16
N ASP A 215 -0.19 8.67 19.77
CA ASP A 215 -0.04 8.49 21.21
C ASP A 215 1.11 7.51 21.45
N SER A 216 2.28 8.06 21.83
CA SER A 216 3.49 7.26 22.02
C SER A 216 3.31 6.18 23.10
N GLN A 217 2.53 6.46 24.14
CA GLN A 217 2.28 5.50 25.21
C GLN A 217 1.41 4.35 24.70
N LYS A 218 0.33 4.63 23.96
CA LYS A 218 -0.48 3.58 23.35
C LYS A 218 0.29 2.74 22.35
N VAL A 219 1.13 3.35 21.52
CA VAL A 219 1.99 2.63 20.57
C VAL A 219 2.95 1.70 21.30
N GLU A 220 3.64 2.19 22.33
CA GLU A 220 4.52 1.37 23.18
C GLU A 220 3.75 0.21 23.82
N GLN A 221 2.58 0.46 24.40
CA GLN A 221 1.74 -0.58 25.00
C GLN A 221 1.30 -1.64 23.98
N ILE A 222 0.94 -1.24 22.75
CA ILE A 222 0.61 -2.22 21.69
C ILE A 222 1.81 -3.12 21.41
N ILE A 223 3.00 -2.55 21.23
CA ILE A 223 4.22 -3.30 20.87
C ILE A 223 4.64 -4.24 22.01
N LEU A 224 4.64 -3.75 23.24
CA LEU A 224 5.05 -4.54 24.41
C LEU A 224 4.12 -5.73 24.63
N ASN A 225 2.83 -5.59 24.31
CA ASN A 225 1.80 -6.58 24.59
C ASN A 225 1.32 -7.38 23.35
N ILE A 226 1.88 -7.15 22.15
CA ILE A 226 1.37 -7.72 20.89
C ILE A 226 1.30 -9.25 20.85
N ASP A 227 2.20 -9.89 21.59
CA ASP A 227 2.37 -11.34 21.66
C ASP A 227 1.99 -11.93 23.04
N ASN A 228 1.32 -11.15 23.90
CA ASN A 228 0.81 -11.63 25.19
C ASN A 228 -0.32 -12.65 25.01
N VAL A 229 -1.01 -12.61 23.87
CA VAL A 229 -2.04 -13.58 23.51
C VAL A 229 -1.46 -14.97 23.19
N LEU A 230 -0.14 -15.10 23.07
CA LEU A 230 0.51 -16.38 22.78
C LEU A 230 0.48 -17.30 24.01
N PRO A 231 -0.03 -18.54 23.88
CA PRO A 231 0.10 -19.57 24.90
C PRO A 231 1.56 -19.82 25.29
N GLU A 232 1.79 -20.34 26.50
CA GLU A 232 3.13 -20.54 27.06
C GLU A 232 3.97 -21.52 26.22
N GLU A 233 3.33 -22.57 25.69
CA GLU A 233 3.93 -23.55 24.78
C GLU A 233 4.37 -22.95 23.42
N HIS A 234 3.96 -21.72 23.13
CA HIS A 234 4.32 -20.96 21.93
C HIS A 234 5.16 -19.72 22.24
N SER A 235 5.71 -19.63 23.45
CA SER A 235 6.60 -18.53 23.87
C SER A 235 7.81 -18.33 22.96
N PHE A 236 8.30 -19.38 22.30
CA PHE A 236 9.39 -19.30 21.31
C PHE A 236 9.07 -18.39 20.10
N TYR A 237 7.79 -18.18 19.79
CA TYR A 237 7.35 -17.31 18.68
C TYR A 237 7.16 -15.83 19.10
N LYS A 238 7.40 -15.49 20.36
CA LYS A 238 7.35 -14.11 20.85
C LYS A 238 8.44 -13.27 20.22
N LEU A 239 8.17 -11.98 20.06
CA LEU A 239 9.20 -11.02 19.67
C LEU A 239 10.18 -10.85 20.84
N SER A 240 11.48 -10.85 20.53
CA SER A 240 12.51 -10.55 21.53
C SER A 240 12.34 -9.13 22.09
N ALA A 241 12.87 -8.89 23.28
CA ALA A 241 12.84 -7.56 23.89
C ALA A 241 13.53 -6.51 22.98
N ILE A 242 14.68 -6.85 22.40
CA ILE A 242 15.41 -5.93 21.51
C ILE A 242 14.67 -5.70 20.18
N ARG A 243 13.90 -6.68 19.70
CA ARG A 243 13.02 -6.53 18.53
C ARG A 243 11.90 -5.53 18.82
N LYS A 244 11.24 -5.66 19.97
CA LYS A 244 10.21 -4.71 20.42
C LYS A 244 10.79 -3.30 20.58
N GLU A 245 11.98 -3.18 21.18
CA GLU A 245 12.69 -1.90 21.31
C GLU A 245 13.00 -1.29 19.93
N LEU A 246 13.49 -2.08 18.99
CA LEU A 246 13.73 -1.62 17.62
C LEU A 246 12.46 -1.09 16.98
N ILE A 247 11.36 -1.85 17.01
CA ILE A 247 10.09 -1.46 16.38
C ILE A 247 9.62 -0.12 16.95
N LEU A 248 9.66 0.04 18.28
CA LEU A 248 9.30 1.29 18.94
C LEU A 248 10.20 2.45 18.50
N LYS A 249 11.51 2.23 18.42
CA LYS A 249 12.49 3.25 18.01
C LYS A 249 12.32 3.64 16.53
N LEU A 250 12.09 2.68 15.64
CA LEU A 250 11.80 2.92 14.23
C LEU A 250 10.54 3.76 14.05
N LEU A 251 9.43 3.35 14.67
CA LEU A 251 8.15 4.07 14.58
C LEU A 251 8.27 5.49 15.14
N THR A 252 8.90 5.67 16.29
CA THR A 252 9.07 6.98 16.93
C THR A 252 9.91 7.93 16.08
N LEU A 253 11.05 7.46 15.56
CA LEU A 253 11.94 8.27 14.73
C LEU A 253 11.31 8.59 13.36
N ARG A 254 10.64 7.62 12.73
CA ARG A 254 9.92 7.82 11.47
C ARG A 254 8.76 8.80 11.65
N HIS A 255 7.97 8.65 12.72
CA HIS A 255 6.92 9.60 13.09
C HIS A 255 7.47 11.02 13.22
N LYS A 256 8.56 11.21 13.96
CA LYS A 256 9.21 12.53 14.11
C LYS A 256 9.62 13.13 12.76
N ASN A 257 10.23 12.34 11.88
CA ASN A 257 10.62 12.81 10.54
C ASN A 257 9.41 13.20 9.70
N ILE A 258 8.33 12.41 9.74
CA ILE A 258 7.09 12.69 9.01
C ILE A 258 6.43 13.98 9.52
N ILE A 259 6.34 14.17 10.85
CA ILE A 259 5.80 15.41 11.43
C ILE A 259 6.65 16.63 11.05
N SER A 260 7.97 16.49 11.01
CA SER A 260 8.85 17.56 10.51
C SER A 260 8.46 17.95 9.08
N ILE A 261 8.32 16.97 8.18
CA ILE A 261 7.95 17.22 6.77
C ILE A 261 6.57 17.86 6.65
N ILE A 262 5.61 17.46 7.48
CA ILE A 262 4.26 18.06 7.49
C ILE A 262 4.32 19.54 7.90
N ASN A 263 5.19 19.89 8.84
CA ASN A 263 5.29 21.25 9.40
C ASN A 263 6.22 22.21 8.63
N GLU A 264 7.03 21.71 7.70
CA GLU A 264 7.92 22.54 6.86
C GLU A 264 7.21 23.57 5.97
#